data_AF-A0A9D5A6H1-F1
#
_entry.id   AF-A0A9D5A6H1-F1
#
_cell.length_a   1.000
_cell.length_b   1.000
_cell.length_c   1.000
_cell.angle_alpha   90.00
_cell.angle_beta   90.00
_cell.angle_gamma   90.00
#
_symmetry.space_group_name_H-M   'P 1'
#
loop_
_entity.id
_entity.type
_entity.pdbx_description
1 polymer ?
#
loop_
_entity_poly.entity_id
_entity_poly.type
_entity_poly.pdbx_seq_one_letter_code
_entity_poly.pdbx_strand_id
1 'polypeptide(L)'
;MSNEYICWVCSILSLSDGERITSIIPVSEFTEDQFLLMLTVQGYVKRVPLNSFSSIRSTGIIATQLVPGDELKWVRCCTNDDFVAMASHNGLVILSLCTQIRTQGRNTRGAPAMRLKNGDRMASVDIIPAAMWNNLETISKLPGSNGKSHGGPWLLFISESGYGKRVPLSRFRMSSLNRVGLIGYKFSDEDCLAAVFVVGFTLAEDGESDEQVVLVSQSGTVNRIKVRDISIQSRFARGVILMRLDHAGKIQSASLISATECEPEEVLDIAQV
;
A
#
# COMPACT_ATOMS: atom_id res chain seq x y z
N MET A 1 3.13 41.47 8.04
CA MET A 1 2.67 40.56 9.12
C MET A 1 1.93 39.40 8.47
N SER A 2 2.16 38.20 9.02
CA SER A 2 1.49 36.92 8.76
C SER A 2 1.64 36.29 7.38
N ASN A 3 2.71 35.50 7.20
CA ASN A 3 2.63 34.21 6.50
C ASN A 3 3.75 33.23 6.92
N GLU A 4 4.07 33.18 8.21
CA GLU A 4 5.00 32.21 8.80
C GLU A 4 4.24 31.01 9.38
N TYR A 5 3.59 30.20 8.54
CA TYR A 5 3.14 28.86 8.93
C TYR A 5 3.27 27.86 7.77
N ILE A 6 4.27 28.04 6.91
CA ILE A 6 4.64 27.03 5.90
C ILE A 6 5.58 26.02 6.56
N CYS A 7 5.00 24.87 6.91
CA CYS A 7 5.62 23.55 6.94
C CYS A 7 6.85 23.35 7.84
N TRP A 8 6.62 23.06 9.13
CA TRP A 8 7.68 22.60 10.05
C TRP A 8 8.39 21.31 9.60
N VAL A 9 7.75 20.45 8.79
CA VAL A 9 8.34 19.18 8.31
C VAL A 9 9.50 19.41 7.33
N CYS A 10 9.47 20.47 6.52
CA CYS A 10 10.59 20.81 5.62
C CYS A 10 11.81 21.36 6.38
N SER A 11 11.68 21.78 7.64
CA SER A 11 12.80 22.40 8.37
C SER A 11 13.83 21.39 8.90
N ILE A 12 13.46 20.10 9.00
CA ILE A 12 14.31 19.03 9.56
C ILE A 12 15.09 18.29 8.46
N LEU A 13 14.58 18.26 7.23
CA LEU A 13 15.18 17.54 6.10
C LEU A 13 15.57 18.50 4.98
N SER A 14 16.82 18.44 4.53
CA SER A 14 17.31 19.20 3.37
C SER A 14 16.78 18.60 2.07
N LEU A 15 15.54 18.93 1.70
CA LEU A 15 14.92 18.52 0.44
C LEU A 15 15.32 19.47 -0.69
N SER A 16 15.64 18.91 -1.86
CA SER A 16 15.84 19.70 -3.08
C SER A 16 14.51 20.17 -3.68
N ASP A 17 14.55 21.15 -4.57
CA ASP A 17 13.34 21.61 -5.27
C ASP A 17 12.70 20.47 -6.08
N GLY A 18 11.37 20.30 -5.94
CA GLY A 18 10.62 19.19 -6.51
C GLY A 18 10.77 17.83 -5.81
N GLU A 19 11.64 17.70 -4.81
CA GLU A 19 11.75 16.50 -3.99
C GLU A 19 10.60 16.44 -2.98
N ARG A 20 10.03 15.24 -2.81
CA ARG A 20 8.89 15.01 -1.93
C ARG A 20 9.08 13.73 -1.13
N ILE A 21 8.61 13.74 0.11
CA ILE A 21 8.59 12.56 0.96
C ILE A 21 7.54 11.59 0.40
N THR A 22 7.97 10.36 0.12
CA THR A 22 7.11 9.32 -0.47
C THR A 22 6.60 8.32 0.56
N SER A 23 7.38 8.07 1.62
CA SER A 23 7.04 7.14 2.69
C SER A 23 7.88 7.47 3.93
N ILE A 24 7.29 7.26 5.10
CA ILE A 24 7.97 7.31 6.40
C ILE A 24 7.85 5.92 6.99
N ILE A 25 8.98 5.34 7.37
CA ILE A 25 9.05 3.97 7.89
C ILE A 25 9.69 4.05 9.29
N PRO A 26 8.92 3.82 10.37
CA PRO A 26 9.50 3.74 11.71
C PRO A 26 10.37 2.48 11.80
N VAL A 27 11.58 2.63 12.32
CA VAL A 27 12.56 1.55 12.47
C VAL A 27 13.13 1.63 13.88
N SER A 28 12.87 0.60 14.69
CA SER A 28 13.45 0.48 16.03
C SER A 28 14.83 -0.17 15.99
N GLU A 29 15.05 -1.08 15.05
CA GLU A 29 16.27 -1.87 14.92
C GLU A 29 16.57 -2.21 13.45
N PHE A 30 17.86 -2.37 13.14
CA PHE A 30 18.35 -2.65 11.80
C PHE A 30 18.77 -4.12 11.66
N THR A 31 17.80 -5.02 11.62
CA THR A 31 18.05 -6.47 11.52
C THR A 31 18.35 -6.90 10.07
N GLU A 32 18.94 -8.08 9.90
CA GLU A 32 19.33 -8.61 8.58
C GLU A 32 18.18 -9.34 7.85
N ASP A 33 17.14 -9.72 8.58
CA ASP A 33 15.95 -10.44 8.09
C ASP A 33 14.81 -9.51 7.65
N GLN A 34 14.98 -8.20 7.84
CA GLN A 34 14.06 -7.16 7.37
C GLN A 34 14.60 -6.45 6.13
N PHE A 35 13.67 -6.04 5.28
CA PHE A 35 13.97 -5.42 3.99
C PHE A 35 13.04 -4.24 3.73
N LEU A 36 13.57 -3.24 3.02
CA LEU A 36 12.77 -2.22 2.36
C LEU A 36 12.47 -2.66 0.93
N LEU A 37 11.19 -2.88 0.65
CA LEU A 37 10.64 -3.06 -0.68
C LEU A 37 10.25 -1.69 -1.24
N MET A 38 10.80 -1.36 -2.40
CA MET A 38 10.63 -0.09 -3.09
C MET A 38 9.97 -0.34 -4.45
N LEU A 39 8.97 0.47 -4.81
CA LEU A 39 8.31 0.41 -6.11
C LEU A 39 8.21 1.81 -6.73
N THR A 40 8.60 1.89 -8.00
CA THR A 40 8.50 3.11 -8.80
C THR A 40 7.22 3.16 -9.63
N VAL A 41 6.86 4.35 -10.13
CA VAL A 41 5.68 4.57 -10.97
C VAL A 41 5.77 3.78 -12.28
N GLN A 42 6.94 3.72 -12.92
CA GLN A 42 7.14 2.95 -14.16
C GLN A 42 7.30 1.43 -13.93
N GLY A 43 7.20 0.96 -12.68
CA GLY A 43 7.12 -0.46 -12.37
C GLY A 43 8.47 -1.14 -12.16
N TYR A 44 9.49 -0.42 -11.70
CA TYR A 44 10.70 -1.04 -11.15
C TYR A 44 10.51 -1.33 -9.67
N VAL A 45 10.71 -2.59 -9.28
CA VAL A 45 10.68 -3.03 -7.89
C VAL A 45 12.08 -3.43 -7.42
N LYS A 46 12.38 -3.13 -6.16
CA LYS A 46 13.63 -3.52 -5.52
C LYS A 46 13.39 -3.88 -4.06
N ARG A 47 14.16 -4.84 -3.56
CA ARG A 47 14.24 -5.19 -2.13
C ARG A 47 15.66 -4.97 -1.64
N VAL A 48 15.83 -4.16 -0.60
CA VAL A 48 17.14 -3.82 -0.02
C VAL A 48 17.15 -4.21 1.46
N PRO A 49 18.21 -4.86 1.98
CA PRO A 49 18.32 -5.16 3.40
C PRO A 49 18.19 -3.89 4.25
N LEU A 50 17.42 -3.95 5.33
CA LEU A 50 17.18 -2.78 6.19
C LEU A 50 18.49 -2.26 6.80
N ASN A 51 19.38 -3.16 7.21
CA ASN A 51 20.71 -2.83 7.73
C ASN A 51 21.58 -1.99 6.77
N SER A 52 21.28 -1.95 5.46
CA SER A 52 21.94 -1.07 4.49
C SER A 52 21.66 0.42 4.73
N PHE A 53 20.71 0.74 5.61
CA PHE A 53 20.29 2.08 6.02
C PHE A 53 20.67 2.41 7.47
N SER A 54 21.45 1.57 8.16
CA SER A 54 21.87 1.78 9.56
C SER A 54 22.72 3.04 9.78
N SER A 55 23.41 3.51 8.73
CA SER A 55 24.30 4.69 8.79
C SER A 55 23.78 5.80 7.87
N ILE A 56 22.85 6.60 8.37
CA ILE A 56 22.27 7.75 7.64
C ILE A 56 23.07 9.02 7.98
N ARG A 57 23.48 9.76 6.96
CA ARG A 57 24.14 11.06 7.11
C ARG A 57 23.10 12.17 7.13
N SER A 58 23.44 13.35 7.65
CA SER A 58 22.57 14.53 7.60
C SER A 58 22.19 14.95 6.17
N THR A 59 23.05 14.66 5.19
CA THR A 59 22.79 14.89 3.75
C THR A 59 21.89 13.84 3.10
N GLY A 60 21.38 12.87 3.87
CA GLY A 60 20.69 11.69 3.35
C GLY A 60 21.61 10.65 2.70
N ILE A 61 21.00 9.58 2.21
CA ILE A 61 21.68 8.48 1.52
C ILE A 61 20.87 8.03 0.29
N ILE A 62 21.55 7.68 -0.79
CA ILE A 62 20.88 7.16 -2.00
C ILE A 62 20.21 5.82 -1.63
N ALA A 63 18.89 5.72 -1.86
CA ALA A 63 18.11 4.51 -1.62
C ALA A 63 17.96 3.66 -2.91
N THR A 64 17.82 4.33 -4.05
CA THR A 64 17.66 3.70 -5.36
C THR A 64 18.14 4.58 -6.50
N GLN A 65 18.58 3.97 -7.59
CA GLN A 65 18.76 4.67 -8.86
C GLN A 65 17.41 4.71 -9.60
N LEU A 66 17.02 5.86 -10.10
CA LEU A 66 15.82 6.02 -10.92
C LEU A 66 16.21 6.11 -12.38
N VAL A 67 15.35 5.59 -13.26
CA VAL A 67 15.46 5.87 -14.69
C VAL A 67 14.92 7.29 -14.95
N PRO A 68 15.38 7.99 -16.00
CA PRO A 68 14.90 9.34 -16.30
C PRO A 68 13.37 9.39 -16.44
N GLY A 69 12.74 10.33 -15.71
CA GLY A 69 11.28 10.50 -15.71
C GLY A 69 10.50 9.46 -14.90
N ASP A 70 11.17 8.60 -14.14
CA ASP A 70 10.53 7.71 -13.17
C ASP A 70 10.68 8.27 -11.75
N GLU A 71 9.81 7.83 -10.86
CA GLU A 71 9.70 8.33 -9.51
C GLU A 71 9.49 7.17 -8.55
N LEU A 72 10.24 7.15 -7.45
CA LEU A 72 9.92 6.31 -6.32
C LEU A 72 8.60 6.80 -5.72
N LYS A 73 7.63 5.91 -5.50
CA LYS A 73 6.34 6.30 -4.93
C LYS A 73 5.95 5.50 -3.70
N TRP A 74 6.41 4.26 -3.58
CA TRP A 74 6.09 3.43 -2.43
C TRP A 74 7.32 2.75 -1.85
N VAL A 75 7.41 2.77 -0.52
CA VAL A 75 8.34 1.98 0.26
C VAL A 75 7.55 1.22 1.34
N ARG A 76 7.86 -0.07 1.52
CA ARG A 76 7.26 -0.93 2.56
C ARG A 76 8.33 -1.78 3.22
N CYS A 77 8.19 -2.02 4.53
CA CYS A 77 8.96 -3.06 5.20
C CYS A 77 8.39 -4.43 4.90
N CYS A 78 9.26 -5.41 4.68
CA CYS A 78 8.87 -6.81 4.59
C CYS A 78 9.99 -7.74 5.06
N THR A 79 9.62 -8.99 5.34
CA THR A 79 10.52 -10.10 5.59
C THR A 79 10.62 -11.00 4.35
N ASN A 80 11.39 -12.09 4.44
CA ASN A 80 11.50 -13.06 3.35
C ASN A 80 10.21 -13.88 3.13
N ASP A 81 9.44 -14.11 4.19
CA ASP A 81 8.26 -14.99 4.15
C ASP A 81 6.99 -14.24 3.74
N ASP A 82 7.03 -12.90 3.77
CA ASP A 82 5.91 -12.07 3.38
C ASP A 82 5.65 -12.13 1.88
N PHE A 83 4.40 -11.85 1.53
CA PHE A 83 3.97 -11.69 0.15
C PHE A 83 3.76 -10.21 -0.16
N VAL A 84 3.73 -9.89 -1.45
CA VAL A 84 3.53 -8.54 -1.96
C VAL A 84 2.43 -8.54 -3.01
N ALA A 85 1.45 -7.66 -2.83
CA ALA A 85 0.44 -7.35 -3.83
C ALA A 85 0.81 -6.02 -4.50
N MET A 86 0.86 -6.01 -5.82
CA MET A 86 1.14 -4.84 -6.64
C MET A 86 0.05 -4.67 -7.68
N ALA A 87 -0.43 -3.43 -7.88
CA ALA A 87 -1.46 -3.15 -8.85
C ALA A 87 -1.08 -2.03 -9.82
N SER A 88 -1.51 -2.15 -11.08
CA SER A 88 -1.40 -1.08 -12.08
C SER A 88 -2.62 -0.16 -12.08
N HIS A 89 -2.49 1.01 -12.68
CA HIS A 89 -3.60 1.96 -12.87
C HIS A 89 -4.77 1.32 -13.61
N ASN A 90 -4.51 0.43 -14.58
CA ASN A 90 -5.56 -0.28 -15.31
C ASN A 90 -6.19 -1.44 -14.53
N GLY A 91 -5.85 -1.64 -13.25
CA GLY A 91 -6.50 -2.63 -12.38
C GLY A 91 -5.95 -4.05 -12.53
N LEU A 92 -4.76 -4.22 -13.12
CA LEU A 92 -4.04 -5.49 -13.14
C LEU A 92 -3.26 -5.68 -11.85
N VAL A 93 -3.21 -6.91 -11.35
CA VAL A 93 -2.60 -7.25 -10.06
C VAL A 93 -1.58 -8.37 -10.22
N ILE A 94 -0.39 -8.19 -9.64
CA ILE A 94 0.57 -9.25 -9.37
C ILE A 94 0.60 -9.49 -7.87
N LEU A 95 0.59 -10.77 -7.52
CA LEU A 95 0.78 -11.26 -6.17
C LEU A 95 2.00 -12.19 -6.19
N SER A 96 3.00 -11.92 -5.37
CA SER A 96 4.25 -12.69 -5.37
C SER A 96 4.82 -12.82 -3.96
N LEU A 97 5.70 -13.80 -3.76
CA LEU A 97 6.49 -13.90 -2.52
C LEU A 97 7.61 -12.85 -2.55
N CYS A 98 7.92 -12.20 -1.44
CA CYS A 98 8.95 -11.15 -1.41
C CYS A 98 10.33 -11.64 -1.86
N THR A 99 10.64 -12.93 -1.65
CA THR A 99 11.88 -13.56 -2.12
C THR A 99 11.99 -13.70 -3.65
N GLN A 100 10.88 -13.63 -4.39
CA GLN A 100 10.92 -13.53 -5.86
C GLN A 100 11.56 -12.22 -6.31
N ILE A 101 11.52 -11.18 -5.47
CA ILE A 101 12.27 -9.94 -5.67
C ILE A 101 13.67 -10.14 -5.07
N ARG A 102 14.66 -10.25 -5.95
CA ARG A 102 16.06 -10.43 -5.55
C ARG A 102 16.50 -9.27 -4.64
N THR A 103 17.19 -9.62 -3.55
CA THR A 103 17.88 -8.66 -2.70
C THR A 103 18.98 -7.94 -3.48
N GLN A 104 18.98 -6.62 -3.43
CA GLN A 104 19.95 -5.75 -4.11
C GLN A 104 20.48 -4.68 -3.16
N GLY A 105 21.61 -4.08 -3.54
CA GLY A 105 22.14 -2.91 -2.85
C GLY A 105 21.36 -1.62 -3.13
N ARG A 106 21.67 -0.57 -2.38
CA ARG A 106 21.05 0.74 -2.54
C ARG A 106 21.29 1.36 -3.93
N ASN A 107 22.51 1.28 -4.45
CA ASN A 107 22.89 1.94 -5.71
C ASN A 107 22.56 1.11 -6.96
N THR A 108 21.34 0.56 -7.03
CA THR A 108 20.82 -0.17 -8.19
C THR A 108 19.41 0.32 -8.53
N ARG A 109 18.97 0.06 -9.77
CA ARG A 109 17.64 0.46 -10.26
C ARG A 109 16.49 -0.47 -9.89
N GLY A 110 16.75 -1.71 -9.47
CA GLY A 110 15.71 -2.73 -9.34
C GLY A 110 15.48 -3.55 -10.63
N ALA A 111 14.38 -4.29 -10.65
CA ALA A 111 13.94 -5.13 -11.76
C ALA A 111 12.47 -4.84 -12.12
N PRO A 112 12.01 -5.12 -13.34
CA PRO A 112 10.61 -4.93 -13.71
C PRO A 112 9.67 -5.77 -12.83
N ALA A 113 8.73 -5.11 -12.16
CA ALA A 113 7.72 -5.72 -11.30
C ALA A 113 6.60 -6.37 -12.14
N MET A 114 6.09 -5.60 -13.10
CA MET A 114 4.95 -5.94 -13.95
C MET A 114 5.26 -5.53 -15.39
N ARG A 115 4.80 -6.32 -16.36
CA ARG A 115 4.83 -5.95 -17.78
C ARG A 115 3.62 -5.06 -18.08
N LEU A 116 3.81 -3.76 -17.87
CA LEU A 116 2.82 -2.72 -18.12
C LEU A 116 2.59 -2.56 -19.63
N LYS A 117 1.34 -2.28 -20.01
CA LYS A 117 1.00 -1.89 -21.39
C LYS A 117 1.31 -0.41 -21.60
N ASN A 118 1.37 0.03 -22.85
CA ASN A 118 1.60 1.45 -23.18
C ASN A 118 0.58 2.34 -22.46
N GLY A 119 1.09 3.36 -21.76
CA GLY A 119 0.29 4.31 -20.97
C GLY A 119 -0.16 3.80 -19.59
N ASP A 120 0.07 2.53 -19.25
CA ASP A 120 -0.17 2.01 -17.90
C ASP A 120 1.02 2.32 -16.97
N ARG A 121 0.75 2.37 -15.67
CA ARG A 121 1.74 2.64 -14.63
C ARG A 121 1.34 1.94 -13.34
N MET A 122 2.25 1.82 -12.39
CA MET A 122 1.90 1.29 -11.07
C MET A 122 0.97 2.24 -10.32
N ALA A 123 0.01 1.69 -9.59
CA ALA A 123 -0.95 2.41 -8.75
C ALA A 123 -0.81 2.10 -7.26
N SER A 124 -0.31 0.91 -6.91
CA SER A 124 -0.10 0.56 -5.51
C SER A 124 0.85 -0.61 -5.32
N VAL A 125 1.38 -0.70 -4.11
CA VAL A 125 1.99 -1.90 -3.53
C VAL A 125 1.59 -2.00 -2.07
N ASP A 126 1.38 -3.23 -1.61
CA ASP A 126 1.16 -3.50 -0.20
C ASP A 126 1.69 -4.89 0.19
N ILE A 127 2.01 -5.05 1.47
CA ILE A 127 2.61 -6.27 2.01
C ILE A 127 1.52 -7.12 2.65
N ILE A 128 1.61 -8.42 2.44
CA ILE A 128 0.76 -9.43 3.04
C ILE A 128 1.64 -10.27 3.96
N PRO A 129 1.63 -10.00 5.28
CA PRO A 129 2.33 -10.81 6.26
C PRO A 129 2.12 -12.32 6.10
N ALA A 130 3.20 -13.09 6.21
CA ALA A 130 3.22 -14.55 6.02
C ALA A 130 2.19 -15.29 6.88
N ALA A 131 2.05 -14.88 8.14
CA ALA A 131 1.10 -15.46 9.09
C ALA A 131 -0.34 -15.47 8.55
N MET A 132 -0.72 -14.44 7.78
CA MET A 132 -2.08 -14.30 7.24
C MET A 132 -2.29 -15.17 6.01
N TRP A 133 -1.25 -15.35 5.20
CA TRP A 133 -1.30 -16.26 4.06
C TRP A 133 -1.57 -17.71 4.51
N ASN A 134 -0.91 -18.14 5.58
CA ASN A 134 -1.10 -19.47 6.16
C ASN A 134 -2.53 -19.67 6.69
N ASN A 135 -3.11 -18.63 7.29
CA ASN A 135 -4.51 -18.66 7.73
C ASN A 135 -5.47 -18.81 6.53
N LEU A 136 -5.23 -18.08 5.42
CA LEU A 136 -6.03 -18.20 4.20
C LEU A 136 -6.02 -19.63 3.65
N GLU A 137 -4.85 -20.27 3.57
CA GLU A 137 -4.73 -21.66 3.11
C GLU A 137 -5.47 -22.63 4.02
N THR A 138 -5.40 -22.43 5.33
CA THR A 138 -6.09 -23.27 6.32
C THR A 138 -7.61 -23.15 6.19
N ILE A 139 -8.12 -21.91 6.07
CA ILE A 139 -9.55 -21.63 5.87
C ILE A 139 -10.05 -22.25 4.56
N SER A 140 -9.24 -22.20 3.49
CA SER A 140 -9.61 -22.76 2.19
C SER A 140 -9.76 -24.29 2.18
N LYS A 141 -9.15 -25.00 3.12
CA LYS A 141 -9.12 -26.48 3.21
C LYS A 141 -10.24 -27.07 4.09
N LEU A 142 -11.00 -26.25 4.81
CA LEU A 142 -12.10 -26.71 5.68
C LEU A 142 -13.32 -27.20 4.85
N PRO A 143 -13.81 -28.44 5.08
CA PRO A 143 -14.97 -28.97 4.36
C PRO A 143 -16.23 -28.18 4.72
N GLY A 144 -16.96 -27.68 3.72
CA GLY A 144 -18.15 -26.83 3.90
C GLY A 144 -17.96 -25.35 3.56
N SER A 145 -16.73 -24.92 3.23
CA SER A 145 -16.48 -23.60 2.64
C SER A 145 -16.99 -23.59 1.18
N ASN A 146 -18.30 -23.40 1.02
CA ASN A 146 -18.95 -23.18 -0.27
C ASN A 146 -18.59 -21.79 -0.81
N GLY A 147 -17.32 -21.52 -1.16
CA GLY A 147 -16.86 -20.39 -1.98
C GLY A 147 -17.23 -18.95 -1.57
N LYS A 148 -17.98 -18.79 -0.46
CA LYS A 148 -18.48 -17.56 0.15
C LYS A 148 -17.86 -17.41 1.54
N SER A 149 -16.55 -17.59 1.65
CA SER A 149 -15.86 -17.11 2.86
C SER A 149 -15.98 -15.58 2.87
N HIS A 150 -16.84 -15.07 3.75
CA HIS A 150 -16.95 -13.66 4.09
C HIS A 150 -15.90 -13.24 5.14
N GLY A 151 -14.91 -14.11 5.42
CA GLY A 151 -13.74 -13.80 6.22
C GLY A 151 -12.59 -13.29 5.35
N GLY A 152 -11.79 -12.38 5.90
CA GLY A 152 -10.62 -11.81 5.23
C GLY A 152 -9.48 -12.83 5.08
N PRO A 153 -8.34 -12.41 4.49
CA PRO A 153 -8.04 -11.05 4.02
C PRO A 153 -8.60 -10.73 2.62
N TRP A 154 -8.71 -9.44 2.33
CA TRP A 154 -9.15 -8.90 1.04
C TRP A 154 -8.15 -7.90 0.47
N LEU A 155 -8.22 -7.71 -0.85
CA LEU A 155 -7.73 -6.50 -1.50
C LEU A 155 -8.89 -5.51 -1.60
N LEU A 156 -8.75 -4.36 -0.95
CA LEU A 156 -9.64 -3.22 -1.09
C LEU A 156 -9.19 -2.38 -2.27
N PHE A 157 -10.00 -2.34 -3.33
CA PHE A 157 -9.75 -1.50 -4.51
C PHE A 157 -10.55 -0.21 -4.42
N ILE A 158 -9.92 0.91 -4.80
CA ILE A 158 -10.52 2.24 -4.86
C ILE A 158 -10.19 2.85 -6.22
N SER A 159 -11.21 3.29 -6.96
CA SER A 159 -11.06 3.98 -8.24
C SER A 159 -10.90 5.48 -8.08
N GLU A 160 -10.32 6.14 -9.08
CA GLU A 160 -10.28 7.61 -9.15
C GLU A 160 -11.68 8.23 -9.22
N SER A 161 -12.65 7.50 -9.80
CA SER A 161 -14.06 7.93 -9.89
C SER A 161 -14.87 7.75 -8.59
N GLY A 162 -14.25 7.31 -7.49
CA GLY A 162 -14.90 7.22 -6.17
C GLY A 162 -15.68 5.93 -5.91
N TYR A 163 -15.48 4.89 -6.73
CA TYR A 163 -15.99 3.54 -6.48
C TYR A 163 -14.98 2.70 -5.72
N GLY A 164 -15.46 1.67 -5.04
CA GLY A 164 -14.58 0.68 -4.44
C GLY A 164 -15.25 -0.61 -4.04
N LYS A 165 -14.42 -1.61 -3.76
CA LYS A 165 -14.85 -2.96 -3.41
C LYS A 165 -13.76 -3.73 -2.70
N ARG A 166 -14.15 -4.66 -1.83
CA ARG A 166 -13.26 -5.68 -1.29
C ARG A 166 -13.32 -6.92 -2.17
N VAL A 167 -12.18 -7.48 -2.54
CA VAL A 167 -12.10 -8.74 -3.28
C VAL A 167 -11.28 -9.73 -2.47
N PRO A 168 -11.78 -10.96 -2.21
CA PRO A 168 -11.05 -11.92 -1.39
C PRO A 168 -9.67 -12.23 -1.99
N LEU A 169 -8.64 -12.26 -1.14
CA LEU A 169 -7.27 -12.47 -1.59
C LEU A 169 -7.11 -13.83 -2.31
N SER A 170 -7.88 -14.84 -1.90
CA SER A 170 -7.95 -16.16 -2.56
C SER A 170 -8.37 -16.13 -4.04
N ARG A 171 -8.93 -15.01 -4.52
CA ARG A 171 -9.27 -14.83 -5.95
C ARG A 171 -8.06 -14.45 -6.81
N PHE A 172 -6.89 -14.24 -6.20
CA PHE A 172 -5.63 -13.90 -6.86
C PHE A 172 -4.64 -15.04 -6.65
N ARG A 173 -4.18 -15.64 -7.74
CA ARG A 173 -3.11 -16.64 -7.68
C ARG A 173 -1.76 -15.95 -7.70
N MET A 174 -0.77 -16.57 -7.05
CA MET A 174 0.61 -16.12 -7.14
C MET A 174 1.11 -16.12 -8.58
N SER A 175 1.98 -15.16 -8.89
CA SER A 175 2.63 -15.03 -10.18
C SER A 175 4.07 -14.55 -10.00
N SER A 176 4.93 -14.97 -10.93
CA SER A 176 6.26 -14.38 -11.05
C SER A 176 6.19 -12.93 -11.51
N LEU A 177 7.24 -12.20 -11.20
CA LEU A 177 7.42 -10.81 -11.65
C LEU A 177 7.53 -10.71 -13.17
N ASN A 178 7.44 -9.48 -13.69
CA ASN A 178 7.51 -9.16 -15.11
C ASN A 178 6.46 -9.89 -15.97
N ARG A 179 5.28 -10.15 -15.37
CA ARG A 179 4.08 -10.65 -16.06
C ARG A 179 3.04 -9.53 -16.16
N VAL A 180 1.99 -9.78 -16.92
CA VAL A 180 0.90 -8.79 -17.07
C VAL A 180 0.03 -8.71 -15.80
N GLY A 181 -0.02 -9.77 -14.98
CA GLY A 181 -0.90 -9.85 -13.82
C GLY A 181 -2.32 -10.33 -14.17
N LEU A 182 -3.16 -10.42 -13.14
CA LEU A 182 -4.58 -10.77 -13.25
C LEU A 182 -5.46 -9.54 -13.13
N ILE A 183 -6.62 -9.52 -13.78
CA ILE A 183 -7.62 -8.47 -13.57
C ILE A 183 -8.07 -8.50 -12.11
N GLY A 184 -7.80 -7.44 -11.35
CA GLY A 184 -8.36 -7.18 -10.02
C GLY A 184 -9.54 -6.23 -10.06
N TYR A 185 -9.51 -5.28 -10.99
CA TYR A 185 -10.59 -4.35 -11.28
C TYR A 185 -10.74 -4.18 -12.78
N LYS A 186 -11.97 -4.27 -13.29
CA LYS A 186 -12.28 -3.97 -14.69
C LYS A 186 -12.94 -2.60 -14.76
N PHE A 187 -12.21 -1.63 -15.29
CA PHE A 187 -12.72 -0.27 -15.49
C PHE A 187 -13.53 -0.15 -16.77
N SER A 188 -14.45 0.83 -16.78
CA SER A 188 -14.96 1.43 -18.02
C SER A 188 -13.92 2.39 -18.59
N ASP A 189 -14.17 2.90 -19.80
CA ASP A 189 -13.29 3.89 -20.41
C ASP A 189 -13.13 5.13 -19.49
N GLU A 190 -11.92 5.67 -19.39
CA GLU A 190 -11.48 6.84 -18.61
C GLU A 190 -11.31 6.70 -17.07
N ASP A 191 -11.76 5.59 -16.46
CA ASP A 191 -11.53 5.34 -15.04
C ASP A 191 -10.27 4.50 -14.80
N CYS A 192 -9.64 4.71 -13.64
CA CYS A 192 -8.47 3.94 -13.26
C CYS A 192 -8.35 3.83 -11.74
N LEU A 193 -7.38 3.02 -11.31
CA LEU A 193 -7.18 2.70 -9.92
C LEU A 193 -6.46 3.85 -9.20
N ALA A 194 -7.05 4.33 -8.10
CA ALA A 194 -6.42 5.30 -7.21
C ALA A 194 -5.52 4.62 -6.18
N ALA A 195 -5.99 3.52 -5.58
CA ALA A 195 -5.25 2.75 -4.59
C ALA A 195 -5.76 1.31 -4.45
N VAL A 196 -4.89 0.44 -3.93
CA VAL A 196 -5.25 -0.86 -3.36
C VAL A 196 -4.59 -1.01 -2.02
N PHE A 197 -5.36 -1.50 -1.05
CA PHE A 197 -4.87 -1.89 0.27
C PHE A 197 -5.17 -3.35 0.51
N VAL A 198 -4.28 -4.05 1.19
CA VAL A 198 -4.62 -5.33 1.78
C VAL A 198 -5.28 -5.03 3.13
N VAL A 199 -6.44 -5.65 3.38
CA VAL A 199 -7.28 -5.36 4.55
C VAL A 199 -7.89 -6.63 5.13
N GLY A 200 -8.45 -6.51 6.33
CA GLY A 200 -9.10 -7.58 7.08
C GLY A 200 -8.13 -8.29 8.02
N PHE A 201 -7.18 -7.54 8.60
CA PHE A 201 -6.11 -8.08 9.44
C PHE A 201 -6.43 -7.94 10.93
N THR A 202 -6.82 -6.74 11.33
CA THR A 202 -7.10 -6.41 12.72
C THR A 202 -8.53 -6.82 13.01
N LEU A 203 -8.73 -7.79 13.89
CA LEU A 203 -10.03 -8.03 14.50
C LEU A 203 -9.99 -7.29 15.84
N ALA A 204 -10.93 -6.39 16.05
CA ALA A 204 -11.21 -5.78 17.34
C ALA A 204 -11.70 -6.87 18.33
N GLU A 205 -11.84 -6.50 19.60
CA GLU A 205 -12.23 -7.43 20.66
C GLU A 205 -13.58 -8.12 20.41
N ASP A 206 -14.45 -7.49 19.62
CA ASP A 206 -15.74 -8.03 19.15
C ASP A 206 -15.63 -8.97 17.95
N GLY A 207 -14.41 -9.20 17.43
CA GLY A 207 -14.15 -10.00 16.25
C GLY A 207 -14.38 -9.28 14.92
N GLU A 208 -14.60 -7.96 14.91
CA GLU A 208 -14.78 -7.16 13.68
C GLU A 208 -13.55 -6.31 13.35
N SER A 209 -13.27 -6.06 12.06
CA SER A 209 -12.20 -5.12 11.69
C SER A 209 -12.64 -3.66 11.82
N ASP A 210 -11.91 -2.91 12.63
CA ASP A 210 -12.03 -1.45 12.79
C ASP A 210 -11.13 -0.66 11.83
N GLU A 211 -10.50 -1.32 10.86
CA GLU A 211 -9.77 -0.63 9.81
C GLU A 211 -10.67 0.36 9.07
N GLN A 212 -10.14 1.54 8.79
CA GLN A 212 -10.85 2.60 8.09
C GLN A 212 -10.04 3.09 6.92
N VAL A 213 -10.72 3.40 5.82
CA VAL A 213 -10.10 4.07 4.69
C VAL A 213 -10.49 5.54 4.71
N VAL A 214 -9.50 6.42 4.54
CA VAL A 214 -9.70 7.85 4.33
C VAL A 214 -9.42 8.17 2.87
N LEU A 215 -10.39 8.78 2.22
CA LEU A 215 -10.36 9.20 0.82
C LEU A 215 -10.31 10.72 0.76
N VAL A 216 -9.45 11.27 -0.09
CA VAL A 216 -9.36 12.71 -0.32
C VAL A 216 -9.54 12.99 -1.81
N SER A 217 -10.48 13.87 -2.12
CA SER A 217 -10.73 14.34 -3.49
C SER A 217 -9.78 15.47 -3.91
N GLN A 218 -9.70 15.75 -5.20
CA GLN A 218 -8.95 16.90 -5.74
C GLN A 218 -9.45 18.26 -5.22
N SER A 219 -10.74 18.35 -4.90
CA SER A 219 -11.32 19.54 -4.28
C SER A 219 -10.98 19.71 -2.79
N GLY A 220 -10.31 18.73 -2.17
CA GLY A 220 -10.00 18.74 -0.73
C GLY A 220 -11.09 18.14 0.17
N THR A 221 -12.20 17.66 -0.40
CA THR A 221 -13.21 16.92 0.38
C THR A 221 -12.60 15.61 0.90
N VAL A 222 -12.80 15.32 2.19
CA VAL A 222 -12.32 14.12 2.87
C VAL A 222 -13.50 13.22 3.25
N ASN A 223 -13.39 11.91 3.02
CA ASN A 223 -14.38 10.92 3.42
C ASN A 223 -13.72 9.74 4.14
N ARG A 224 -14.24 9.37 5.32
CA ARG A 224 -13.71 8.29 6.17
C ARG A 224 -14.75 7.19 6.28
N ILE A 225 -14.38 5.97 5.90
CA ILE A 225 -15.30 4.83 5.76
C ILE A 225 -14.70 3.62 6.46
N LYS A 226 -15.46 2.91 7.28
CA LYS A 226 -15.02 1.63 7.84
C LYS A 226 -14.89 0.60 6.71
N VAL A 227 -13.78 -0.12 6.67
CA VAL A 227 -13.51 -1.11 5.63
C VAL A 227 -14.59 -2.20 5.59
N ARG A 228 -15.11 -2.59 6.77
CA ARG A 228 -16.17 -3.58 6.89
C ARG A 228 -17.49 -3.20 6.21
N ASP A 229 -17.75 -1.91 6.02
CA ASP A 229 -18.97 -1.40 5.38
C ASP A 229 -18.87 -1.41 3.85
N ILE A 230 -17.66 -1.58 3.31
CA ILE A 230 -17.42 -1.63 1.86
C ILE A 230 -17.80 -3.02 1.32
N SER A 231 -18.58 -3.12 0.26
CA SER A 231 -19.06 -4.41 -0.24
C SER A 231 -17.95 -5.36 -0.70
N ILE A 232 -18.08 -6.65 -0.35
CA ILE A 232 -17.25 -7.73 -0.88
C ILE A 232 -17.82 -8.16 -2.24
N GLN A 233 -17.01 -8.12 -3.28
CA GLN A 233 -17.44 -8.41 -4.65
C GLN A 233 -16.38 -9.19 -5.45
N SER A 234 -16.74 -9.59 -6.67
CA SER A 234 -15.83 -10.28 -7.59
C SER A 234 -14.81 -9.33 -8.23
N ARG A 235 -13.73 -9.89 -8.79
CA ARG A 235 -12.72 -9.16 -9.57
C ARG A 235 -13.31 -8.37 -10.75
N PHE A 236 -14.44 -8.83 -11.30
CA PHE A 236 -15.07 -8.24 -12.48
C PHE A 236 -16.20 -7.26 -12.17
N ALA A 237 -16.66 -7.19 -10.91
CA ALA A 237 -17.71 -6.25 -10.51
C ALA A 237 -17.19 -4.80 -10.50
N ARG A 238 -18.12 -3.83 -10.63
CA ARG A 238 -17.78 -2.40 -10.61
C ARG A 238 -17.49 -1.86 -9.21
N GLY A 239 -17.97 -2.49 -8.14
CA GLY A 239 -17.91 -1.88 -6.81
C GLY A 239 -19.11 -1.00 -6.47
N VAL A 240 -19.06 -0.45 -5.26
CA VAL A 240 -20.07 0.49 -4.72
C VAL A 240 -19.48 1.89 -4.66
N ILE A 241 -20.34 2.91 -4.59
CA ILE A 241 -19.90 4.29 -4.45
C ILE A 241 -19.36 4.48 -3.03
N LEU A 242 -18.08 4.84 -2.92
CA LEU A 242 -17.45 5.26 -1.68
C LEU A 242 -17.54 6.77 -1.51
N MET A 243 -17.40 7.52 -2.59
CA MET A 243 -17.46 8.98 -2.59
C MET A 243 -18.14 9.47 -3.86
N ARG A 244 -19.10 10.38 -3.73
CA ARG A 244 -19.68 11.07 -4.89
C ARG A 244 -18.78 12.25 -5.24
N LEU A 245 -18.43 12.39 -6.52
CA LEU A 245 -17.42 13.33 -6.98
C LEU A 245 -17.94 14.37 -7.97
N ASP A 246 -19.26 14.57 -8.06
CA ASP A 246 -19.93 15.40 -9.08
C ASP A 246 -19.31 16.81 -9.26
N HIS A 247 -18.78 17.39 -8.18
CA HIS A 247 -18.03 18.65 -8.20
C HIS A 247 -16.63 18.55 -7.57
N ALA A 248 -16.24 17.35 -7.11
CA ALA A 248 -15.01 17.13 -6.35
C ALA A 248 -13.84 16.62 -7.21
N GLY A 249 -14.09 16.35 -8.49
CA GLY A 249 -13.09 15.88 -9.45
C GLY A 249 -12.84 14.38 -9.33
N LYS A 250 -11.59 14.00 -9.05
CA LYS A 250 -11.18 12.61 -8.82
C LYS A 250 -10.72 12.40 -7.38
N ILE A 251 -10.66 11.14 -6.94
CA ILE A 251 -9.88 10.76 -5.75
C ILE A 251 -8.42 11.11 -6.03
N GLN A 252 -7.86 11.99 -5.22
CA GLN A 252 -6.47 12.43 -5.29
C GLN A 252 -5.56 11.54 -4.43
N SER A 253 -6.05 11.10 -3.28
CA SER A 253 -5.32 10.19 -2.39
C SER A 253 -6.27 9.31 -1.58
N ALA A 254 -5.74 8.17 -1.15
CA ALA A 254 -6.39 7.29 -0.21
C ALA A 254 -5.35 6.80 0.81
N SER A 255 -5.78 6.55 2.04
CA SER A 255 -4.95 5.99 3.10
C SER A 255 -5.76 5.00 3.93
N LEU A 256 -5.09 3.96 4.43
CA LEU A 256 -5.66 2.98 5.35
C LEU A 256 -5.19 3.32 6.76
N ILE A 257 -6.12 3.41 7.69
CA ILE A 257 -5.89 3.57 9.11
C ILE A 257 -6.25 2.24 9.77
N SER A 258 -5.27 1.58 10.39
CA SER A 258 -5.53 0.45 11.27
C SER A 258 -5.90 0.97 12.66
N ALA A 259 -6.74 0.24 13.40
CA ALA A 259 -7.13 0.62 14.76
C ALA A 259 -5.97 0.55 15.77
N THR A 260 -4.79 0.08 15.37
CA THR A 260 -3.61 -0.04 16.22
C THR A 260 -2.64 1.12 16.00
N GLU A 261 -3.10 2.35 16.20
CA GLU A 261 -2.23 3.43 16.68
C GLU A 261 -2.60 3.60 18.15
N CYS A 262 -1.84 2.93 19.02
CA CYS A 262 -1.92 3.13 20.46
C CYS A 262 -1.57 4.60 20.71
N GLU A 263 -2.54 5.37 21.24
CA GLU A 263 -2.25 6.67 21.85
C GLU A 263 -0.99 6.52 22.72
N PRO A 264 0.05 7.35 22.56
CA PRO A 264 1.16 7.31 23.50
C PRO A 264 0.60 7.59 24.89
N GLU A 265 0.78 6.65 25.82
CA GLU A 265 0.48 6.89 27.23
C GLU A 265 1.13 8.22 27.64
N GLU A 266 0.33 9.18 28.07
CA GLU A 266 0.83 10.37 28.74
C GLU A 266 1.71 9.90 29.90
N VAL A 267 3.02 10.07 29.77
CA VAL A 267 3.93 9.96 30.89
C VAL A 267 3.60 11.13 31.79
N LEU A 268 2.75 10.91 32.79
CA LEU A 268 2.52 11.83 33.88
C LEU A 268 3.85 11.98 34.63
N ASP A 269 4.59 13.04 34.28
CA ASP A 269 5.67 13.58 35.10
C ASP A 269 5.07 13.99 36.45
N ILE A 270 5.06 13.08 37.42
CA ILE A 270 4.93 13.46 38.83
C ILE A 270 6.32 13.79 39.33
N ALA A 271 6.78 14.99 39.00
CA ALA A 271 7.88 15.63 39.68
C ALA A 271 7.34 16.60 40.76
N GLN A 272 7.69 16.26 42.02
CA GLN A 272 7.78 17.10 43.22
C GLN A 272 6.45 17.41 43.93
N VAL A 273 6.28 17.08 45.21
CA VAL A 273 7.11 17.46 46.39
C VAL A 273 7.35 16.30 47.35
#